data_AF-A0A1H0RKX8-F1
#
_entry.id   AF-A0A1H0RKX8-F1
#
_cell.length_a   1.000
_cell.length_b   1.000
_cell.length_c   1.000
_cell.angle_alpha   90.00
_cell.angle_beta   90.00
_cell.angle_gamma   90.00
#
_symmetry.space_group_name_H-M   'P 1'
#
loop_
_entity.id
_entity.type
_entity.pdbx_description
1 polymer ?
#
loop_
_entity_poly.entity_id
_entity_poly.type
_entity_poly.pdbx_seq_one_letter_code
_entity_poly.pdbx_strand_id
1 'polypeptide(L)'
;MRKIYFICVFILMYTVLIIGTNVTATSTEEPLDRDKVFSLLKEGFQAQVSLSEYIRTYEEINEILETSFTKDFISKFLDENLFEEGDGFIIYGSDFAPYYIPYFSYSERTKFVYDSSNQKYYVYEKFDASNDGPVSYNEHYALITIQQDGLDWKISDITINEELNKDILELKEQVTEEVPVQSKQSKGESKSVKKRYEPVENMNRFLLFSDRILEMEYKYQRFSPVSPL
;
A
#
# COMPACT_ATOMS: atom_id res chain seq x y z
N MET A 1 -47.08 -41.09 20.59
CA MET A 1 -47.08 -39.68 21.07
C MET A 1 -45.81 -39.29 21.82
N ARG A 2 -45.36 -40.02 22.86
CA ARG A 2 -44.13 -39.68 23.61
C ARG A 2 -42.84 -39.58 22.77
N LYS A 3 -42.67 -40.47 21.77
CA LYS A 3 -41.48 -40.50 20.89
C LYS A 3 -41.42 -39.32 19.91
N ILE A 4 -42.56 -38.79 19.47
CA ILE A 4 -42.65 -37.63 18.57
C ILE A 4 -42.25 -36.36 19.33
N TYR A 5 -42.65 -36.24 20.60
CA TYR A 5 -42.22 -35.15 21.47
C TYR A 5 -40.71 -35.11 21.68
N PHE A 6 -40.06 -36.27 21.84
CA PHE A 6 -38.60 -36.33 21.96
C PHE A 6 -37.89 -35.88 20.68
N ILE A 7 -38.41 -36.24 19.50
CA ILE A 7 -37.84 -35.82 18.21
C ILE A 7 -37.99 -34.30 18.01
N CYS A 8 -39.14 -33.73 18.33
CA CYS A 8 -39.37 -32.27 18.23
C CYS A 8 -38.46 -31.48 19.17
N VAL A 9 -38.20 -31.96 20.39
CA VAL A 9 -37.28 -31.30 21.34
C VAL A 9 -35.83 -31.36 20.85
N PHE A 10 -35.40 -32.47 20.25
CA PHE A 10 -34.06 -32.59 19.66
C PHE A 10 -33.87 -31.68 18.44
N ILE A 11 -34.88 -31.55 17.58
CA ILE A 11 -34.83 -30.64 16.42
C ILE A 11 -34.78 -29.18 16.89
N LEU A 12 -35.58 -28.81 17.90
CA LEU A 12 -35.57 -27.46 18.47
C LEU A 12 -34.20 -27.13 19.08
N MET A 13 -33.60 -28.06 19.82
CA MET A 13 -32.27 -27.88 20.42
C MET A 13 -31.18 -27.73 19.35
N TYR A 14 -31.29 -28.47 18.24
CA TYR A 14 -30.36 -28.37 17.11
C TYR A 14 -30.48 -27.03 16.38
N THR A 15 -31.69 -26.49 16.22
CA THR A 15 -31.88 -25.16 15.63
C THR A 15 -31.34 -24.02 16.50
N VAL A 16 -31.42 -24.14 17.83
CA VAL A 16 -30.82 -23.15 18.75
C VAL A 16 -29.29 -23.19 18.71
N LEU A 17 -28.69 -24.36 18.47
CA LEU A 17 -27.24 -24.52 18.36
C LEU A 17 -26.66 -23.84 17.09
N ILE A 18 -27.41 -23.79 15.99
CA ILE A 18 -26.97 -23.17 14.73
C ILE A 18 -27.06 -21.63 14.76
N ILE A 19 -27.96 -21.06 15.58
CA ILE A 19 -28.11 -19.60 15.69
C ILE A 19 -26.97 -18.96 16.52
N GLY A 20 -26.20 -19.76 17.27
CA GLY A 20 -25.15 -19.27 18.18
C GLY A 20 -23.78 -18.95 17.58
N THR A 21 -23.55 -19.16 16.28
CA THR A 21 -22.20 -18.97 15.68
C THR A 21 -22.02 -17.68 14.87
N ASN A 22 -23.01 -16.78 14.83
CA ASN A 22 -22.76 -15.41 14.37
C ASN A 22 -22.17 -14.59 15.52
N VAL A 23 -21.00 -15.02 16.00
CA VAL A 23 -20.09 -14.10 16.65
C VAL A 23 -19.66 -13.16 15.54
N THR A 24 -20.39 -12.07 15.35
CA THR A 24 -19.79 -10.86 14.79
C THR A 24 -18.64 -10.56 15.73
N ALA A 25 -17.44 -11.01 15.34
CA ALA A 25 -16.23 -10.46 15.88
C ALA A 25 -16.30 -8.98 15.55
N THR A 26 -16.79 -8.18 16.51
CA THR A 26 -16.40 -6.79 16.60
C THR A 26 -14.91 -6.84 16.88
N SER A 27 -14.13 -7.05 15.81
CA SER A 27 -12.73 -6.71 15.81
C SER A 27 -12.73 -5.20 15.99
N THR A 28 -12.62 -4.77 17.24
CA THR A 28 -11.80 -3.60 17.55
C THR A 28 -10.42 -3.95 17.03
N GLU A 29 -10.23 -3.83 15.72
CA GLU A 29 -8.92 -3.98 15.10
C GLU A 29 -8.04 -2.94 15.77
N GLU A 30 -7.02 -3.40 16.47
CA GLU A 30 -5.95 -2.51 16.89
C GLU A 30 -5.46 -1.75 15.66
N PRO A 31 -5.23 -0.43 15.77
CA PRO A 31 -4.67 0.35 14.68
C PRO A 31 -3.45 -0.39 14.09
N LEU A 32 -3.38 -0.49 12.76
CA LEU A 32 -2.23 -1.05 12.08
C LEU A 32 -0.95 -0.40 12.60
N ASP A 33 0.01 -1.24 12.99
CA ASP A 33 1.35 -0.77 13.27
C ASP A 33 2.07 -0.39 11.97
N ARG A 34 3.19 0.32 12.13
CA ARG A 34 4.01 0.82 11.03
C ARG A 34 4.52 -0.30 10.12
N ASP A 35 4.87 -1.45 10.67
CA ASP A 35 5.48 -2.55 9.91
C ASP A 35 4.44 -3.24 9.02
N LYS A 36 3.20 -3.37 9.49
CA LYS A 36 2.07 -3.86 8.69
C LYS A 36 1.75 -2.91 7.54
N VAL A 37 1.71 -1.61 7.83
CA VAL A 37 1.47 -0.58 6.79
C VAL A 37 2.56 -0.62 5.73
N PHE A 38 3.83 -0.72 6.14
CA PHE A 38 4.93 -0.79 5.19
C PHE A 38 4.95 -2.11 4.40
N SER A 39 4.47 -3.21 4.99
CA SER A 39 4.28 -4.47 4.28
C SER A 39 3.21 -4.34 3.20
N LEU A 40 2.05 -3.75 3.53
CA LEU A 40 0.98 -3.47 2.57
C LEU A 40 1.47 -2.63 1.38
N LEU A 41 2.26 -1.58 1.63
CA LEU A 41 2.81 -0.75 0.56
C LEU A 41 3.78 -1.52 -0.35
N LYS A 42 4.63 -2.38 0.23
CA LYS A 42 5.58 -3.21 -0.55
C LYS A 42 4.85 -4.25 -1.37
N GLU A 43 3.83 -4.89 -0.82
CA GLU A 43 2.99 -5.86 -1.52
C GLU A 43 2.23 -5.20 -2.67
N GLY A 44 1.60 -4.04 -2.42
CA GLY A 44 0.95 -3.26 -3.46
C GLY A 44 1.91 -2.85 -4.58
N PHE A 45 3.14 -2.43 -4.23
CA PHE A 45 4.13 -2.04 -5.23
C PHE A 45 4.58 -3.25 -6.07
N GLN A 46 4.81 -4.40 -5.42
CA GLN A 46 5.14 -5.64 -6.12
C GLN A 46 4.02 -6.10 -7.04
N ALA A 47 2.75 -5.98 -6.60
CA ALA A 47 1.60 -6.25 -7.44
C ALA A 47 1.63 -5.37 -8.70
N GLN A 48 1.77 -4.05 -8.56
CA GLN A 48 1.84 -3.11 -9.69
C GLN A 48 3.01 -3.41 -10.65
N VAL A 49 4.20 -3.72 -10.13
CA VAL A 49 5.37 -4.06 -10.98
C VAL A 49 5.15 -5.38 -11.72
N SER A 50 4.56 -6.38 -11.07
CA SER A 50 4.33 -7.69 -11.68
C SER A 50 3.46 -7.59 -12.94
N LEU A 51 2.53 -6.62 -12.99
CA LEU A 51 1.63 -6.41 -14.12
C LEU A 51 2.35 -6.07 -15.44
N SER A 52 3.62 -5.66 -15.38
CA SER A 52 4.46 -5.38 -16.55
C SER A 52 5.15 -6.59 -17.17
N GLU A 53 5.14 -7.75 -16.50
CA GLU A 53 5.95 -8.89 -16.94
C GLU A 53 5.41 -9.61 -18.18
N TYR A 54 4.09 -9.67 -18.36
CA TYR A 54 3.41 -10.37 -19.46
C TYR A 54 1.97 -9.89 -19.63
N ILE A 55 1.40 -10.15 -20.82
CA ILE A 55 -0.01 -9.90 -21.15
C ILE A 55 -0.91 -10.81 -20.29
N ARG A 56 -2.00 -10.24 -19.76
CA ARG A 56 -2.96 -10.88 -18.85
C ARG A 56 -4.40 -10.58 -19.23
N THR A 57 -5.35 -11.32 -18.67
CA THR A 57 -6.77 -10.93 -18.77
C THR A 57 -7.10 -9.79 -17.81
N TYR A 58 -8.20 -9.09 -18.06
CA TYR A 58 -8.65 -8.02 -17.16
C TYR A 58 -8.95 -8.55 -15.76
N GLU A 59 -9.53 -9.76 -15.66
CA GLU A 59 -9.84 -10.42 -14.38
C GLU A 59 -8.57 -10.71 -13.57
N GLU A 60 -7.54 -11.27 -14.20
CA GLU A 60 -6.26 -11.54 -13.52
C GLU A 60 -5.61 -10.25 -12.98
N ILE A 61 -5.67 -9.17 -13.76
CA ILE A 61 -5.15 -7.86 -13.35
C ILE A 61 -5.91 -7.35 -12.12
N ASN A 62 -7.24 -7.47 -12.12
CA ASN A 62 -8.04 -7.06 -10.96
C ASN A 62 -7.75 -7.92 -9.73
N GLU A 63 -7.68 -9.24 -9.87
CA GLU A 63 -7.37 -10.15 -8.74
C GLU A 63 -6.02 -9.81 -8.08
N ILE A 64 -5.01 -9.50 -8.91
CA ILE A 64 -3.69 -9.08 -8.42
C ILE A 64 -3.79 -7.78 -7.61
N LEU A 65 -4.55 -6.80 -8.10
CA LEU A 65 -4.65 -5.48 -7.46
C LEU A 65 -5.61 -5.45 -6.26
N GLU A 66 -6.72 -6.18 -6.29
CA GLU A 66 -7.76 -6.16 -5.25
C GLU A 66 -7.24 -6.59 -3.87
N THR A 67 -6.12 -7.31 -3.82
CA THR A 67 -5.46 -7.71 -2.58
C THR A 67 -4.94 -6.51 -1.77
N SER A 68 -4.47 -5.45 -2.44
CA SER A 68 -3.82 -4.31 -1.78
C SER A 68 -4.53 -2.97 -2.01
N PHE A 69 -5.39 -2.89 -3.03
CA PHE A 69 -5.98 -1.64 -3.50
C PHE A 69 -7.51 -1.67 -3.44
N THR A 70 -8.10 -0.53 -3.11
CA THR A 70 -9.56 -0.34 -3.22
C THR A 70 -10.01 -0.34 -4.68
N LYS A 71 -11.27 -0.69 -4.92
CA LYS A 71 -11.83 -0.70 -6.30
C LYS A 71 -11.74 0.66 -7.00
N ASP A 72 -11.99 1.74 -6.27
CA ASP A 72 -11.90 3.09 -6.82
C ASP A 72 -10.47 3.44 -7.24
N PHE A 73 -9.48 3.02 -6.46
CA PHE A 73 -8.08 3.19 -6.82
C PHE A 73 -7.73 2.37 -8.06
N ILE A 74 -8.15 1.10 -8.11
CA ILE A 74 -7.90 0.21 -9.25
C ILE A 74 -8.46 0.83 -10.53
N SER A 75 -9.68 1.34 -10.50
CA SER A 75 -10.29 2.00 -11.66
C SER A 75 -9.42 3.14 -12.19
N LYS A 76 -8.95 4.05 -11.33
CA LYS A 76 -8.07 5.16 -11.74
C LYS A 76 -6.72 4.67 -12.28
N PHE A 77 -6.13 3.67 -11.61
CA PHE A 77 -4.85 3.11 -12.01
C PHE A 77 -4.93 2.45 -13.39
N LEU A 78 -5.99 1.69 -13.66
CA LEU A 78 -6.20 1.04 -14.95
C LEU A 78 -6.52 2.04 -16.06
N ASP A 79 -7.31 3.08 -15.78
CA ASP A 79 -7.62 4.13 -16.76
C ASP A 79 -6.36 4.80 -17.34
N GLU A 80 -5.33 5.02 -16.51
CA GLU A 80 -4.09 5.68 -16.94
C GLU A 80 -3.03 4.72 -17.51
N ASN A 81 -3.04 3.45 -17.09
CA ASN A 81 -1.89 2.57 -17.30
C ASN A 81 -2.18 1.29 -18.09
N LEU A 82 -3.45 0.95 -18.33
CA LEU A 82 -3.83 -0.28 -19.01
C LEU A 82 -3.82 -0.10 -20.54
N PHE A 83 -3.15 -1.02 -21.24
CA PHE A 83 -3.12 -1.05 -22.69
C PHE A 83 -3.64 -2.39 -23.21
N GLU A 84 -4.42 -2.37 -24.27
CA GLU A 84 -4.86 -3.57 -24.99
C GLU A 84 -3.76 -4.03 -25.96
N GLU A 85 -3.36 -5.30 -25.87
CA GLU A 85 -2.33 -5.91 -26.70
C GLU A 85 -2.74 -7.33 -27.10
N GLY A 86 -3.03 -7.53 -28.39
CA GLY A 86 -3.51 -8.81 -28.90
C GLY A 86 -4.87 -9.18 -28.31
N ASP A 87 -4.93 -10.34 -27.64
CA ASP A 87 -6.15 -10.87 -27.02
C ASP A 87 -6.24 -10.57 -25.51
N GLY A 88 -5.42 -9.64 -25.00
CA GLY A 88 -5.39 -9.31 -23.57
C GLY A 88 -4.89 -7.90 -23.29
N PHE A 89 -4.41 -7.70 -22.07
CA PHE A 89 -3.99 -6.39 -21.57
C PHE A 89 -2.60 -6.44 -20.96
N ILE A 90 -1.89 -5.31 -21.02
CA ILE A 90 -0.60 -5.12 -20.37
C ILE A 90 -0.55 -3.75 -19.72
N ILE A 91 0.18 -3.65 -18.62
CA ILE A 91 0.56 -2.38 -18.01
C ILE A 91 2.07 -2.23 -18.20
N TYR A 92 2.50 -1.27 -19.00
CA TYR A 92 3.92 -1.07 -19.23
C TYR A 92 4.61 -0.47 -18.01
N GLY A 93 5.77 -1.02 -17.65
CA GLY A 93 6.65 -0.38 -16.67
C GLY A 93 7.17 0.93 -17.23
N SER A 94 7.01 2.02 -16.47
CA SER A 94 7.52 3.34 -16.81
C SER A 94 8.08 4.00 -15.55
N ASP A 95 9.17 4.74 -15.73
CA ASP A 95 9.78 5.53 -14.66
C ASP A 95 8.86 6.66 -14.18
N PHE A 96 7.79 6.97 -14.94
CA PHE A 96 6.83 8.05 -14.66
C PHE A 96 5.35 7.63 -14.88
N ALA A 97 4.99 6.42 -14.50
CA ALA A 97 3.60 5.97 -14.56
C ALA A 97 2.73 6.59 -13.43
N PRO A 98 1.59 7.23 -13.76
CA PRO A 98 0.64 7.72 -12.76
C PRO A 98 0.15 6.61 -11.83
N TYR A 99 -0.16 6.97 -10.58
CA TYR A 99 -0.75 6.06 -9.59
C TYR A 99 0.13 4.85 -9.20
N TYR A 100 1.43 4.85 -9.50
CA TYR A 100 2.36 3.90 -8.89
C TYR A 100 2.71 4.29 -7.45
N ILE A 101 2.91 3.30 -6.58
CA ILE A 101 3.46 3.51 -5.24
C ILE A 101 4.89 4.08 -5.37
N PRO A 102 5.18 5.25 -4.77
CA PRO A 102 6.51 5.84 -4.80
C PRO A 102 7.55 4.93 -4.13
N TYR A 103 8.80 5.04 -4.59
CA TYR A 103 9.96 4.42 -3.95
C TYR A 103 10.32 5.11 -2.63
N PHE A 104 9.45 4.98 -1.62
CA PHE A 104 9.74 5.45 -0.27
C PHE A 104 11.01 4.80 0.29
N SER A 105 11.71 5.53 1.14
CA SER A 105 12.91 5.01 1.81
C SER A 105 12.57 3.94 2.86
N TYR A 106 11.31 3.89 3.31
CA TYR A 106 10.84 3.10 4.46
C TYR A 106 11.69 3.31 5.72
N SER A 107 12.29 4.51 5.84
CA SER A 107 13.18 4.92 6.92
C SER A 107 12.49 5.92 7.84
N GLU A 108 13.22 6.57 8.74
CA GLU A 108 12.67 7.68 9.54
C GLU A 108 12.16 8.86 8.68
N ARG A 109 12.59 8.97 7.41
CA ARG A 109 12.06 9.95 6.46
C ARG A 109 10.61 9.66 6.06
N THR A 110 10.21 8.39 6.02
CA THR A 110 8.85 7.96 5.71
C THR A 110 7.98 8.09 6.95
N LYS A 111 7.12 9.11 6.95
CA LYS A 111 6.21 9.41 8.04
C LYS A 111 4.91 8.63 7.89
N PHE A 112 4.30 8.35 9.03
CA PHE A 112 3.09 7.55 9.16
C PHE A 112 2.23 8.20 10.25
N VAL A 113 0.97 8.48 9.93
CA VAL A 113 0.01 9.11 10.84
C VAL A 113 -1.33 8.39 10.71
N TYR A 114 -1.98 8.14 11.85
CA TYR A 114 -3.34 7.62 11.89
C TYR A 114 -4.31 8.75 12.22
N ASP A 115 -5.30 8.95 11.36
CA ASP A 115 -6.43 9.81 11.59
C ASP A 115 -7.59 8.98 12.13
N SER A 116 -7.77 9.03 13.44
CA SER A 116 -8.84 8.32 14.14
C SER A 116 -10.23 8.86 13.83
N SER A 117 -10.35 10.13 13.37
CA SER A 117 -11.64 10.76 13.06
C SER A 117 -12.20 10.25 11.73
N ASN A 118 -11.34 10.07 10.73
CA ASN A 118 -11.72 9.58 9.41
C ASN A 118 -11.39 8.09 9.19
N GLN A 119 -10.78 7.43 10.18
CA GLN A 119 -10.30 6.04 10.12
C GLN A 119 -9.38 5.79 8.91
N LYS A 120 -8.37 6.65 8.77
CA LYS A 120 -7.41 6.60 7.65
C LYS A 120 -5.98 6.61 8.15
N TYR A 121 -5.11 5.95 7.40
CA TYR A 121 -3.67 6.14 7.54
C TYR A 121 -3.14 6.99 6.40
N TYR A 122 -2.21 7.86 6.75
CA TYR A 122 -1.45 8.67 5.83
C TYR A 122 0.02 8.27 5.92
N VAL A 123 0.60 7.83 4.80
CA VAL A 123 2.03 7.54 4.68
C VAL A 123 2.62 8.53 3.71
N TYR A 124 3.66 9.26 4.10
CA TYR A 124 4.24 10.27 3.23
C TYR A 124 5.75 10.41 3.40
N GLU A 125 6.40 10.86 2.34
CA GLU A 125 7.82 11.22 2.34
C GLU A 125 8.04 12.44 1.47
N LYS A 126 8.99 13.30 1.89
CA LYS A 126 9.48 14.41 1.08
C LYS A 126 10.64 13.92 0.21
N PHE A 127 10.49 14.06 -1.10
CA PHE A 127 11.52 13.78 -2.09
C PHE A 127 12.22 15.09 -2.42
N ASP A 128 13.55 15.10 -2.25
CA ASP A 128 14.40 16.22 -2.64
C ASP A 128 14.40 16.34 -4.17
N ALA A 129 14.51 17.56 -4.71
CA ALA A 129 14.61 17.75 -6.16
C ALA A 129 15.77 16.94 -6.76
N SER A 130 15.52 16.26 -7.87
CA SER A 130 16.54 15.54 -8.62
C SER A 130 16.63 16.08 -10.04
N ASN A 131 17.85 16.43 -10.44
CA ASN A 131 18.20 16.73 -11.83
C ASN A 131 19.15 15.68 -12.41
N ASP A 132 19.37 14.58 -11.68
CA ASP A 132 20.28 13.52 -12.06
C ASP A 132 19.50 12.38 -12.73
N GLY A 133 19.98 11.94 -13.90
CA GLY A 133 19.42 10.80 -14.63
C GLY A 133 18.54 11.21 -15.83
N PRO A 134 17.86 10.23 -16.47
CA PRO A 134 17.01 10.48 -17.64
C PRO A 134 15.75 11.26 -17.30
N VAL A 135 15.37 11.34 -16.02
CA VAL A 135 14.20 12.08 -15.57
C VAL A 135 14.52 12.99 -14.39
N SER A 136 14.07 14.25 -14.49
CA SER A 136 14.21 15.28 -13.46
C SER A 136 12.87 15.60 -12.81
N TYR A 137 12.89 15.93 -11.52
CA TYR A 137 11.70 16.38 -10.80
C TYR A 137 12.04 17.40 -9.71
N ASN A 138 11.08 18.29 -9.45
CA ASN A 138 11.17 19.25 -8.35
C ASN A 138 10.95 18.57 -7.00
N GLU A 139 11.33 19.26 -5.93
CA GLU A 139 11.00 18.82 -4.57
C GLU A 139 9.49 18.66 -4.43
N HIS A 140 9.06 17.54 -3.85
CA HIS A 140 7.64 17.25 -3.64
C HIS A 140 7.43 16.30 -2.47
N TYR A 141 6.20 16.23 -2.00
CA TYR A 141 5.68 15.19 -1.13
C TYR A 141 4.95 14.16 -1.98
N ALA A 142 5.21 12.89 -1.69
CA ALA A 142 4.32 11.81 -2.12
C ALA A 142 3.59 11.26 -0.91
N LEU A 143 2.27 11.14 -1.02
CA LEU A 143 1.34 10.77 0.02
C LEU A 143 0.52 9.56 -0.43
N ILE A 144 0.40 8.56 0.42
CA ILE A 144 -0.51 7.43 0.26
C ILE A 144 -1.57 7.50 1.34
N THR A 145 -2.83 7.34 0.91
CA THR A 145 -3.98 7.20 1.81
C THR A 145 -4.40 5.75 1.85
N ILE A 146 -4.45 5.18 3.05
CA ILE A 146 -4.95 3.82 3.30
C ILE A 146 -6.25 3.97 4.10
N GLN A 147 -7.28 3.25 3.69
CA GLN A 147 -8.57 3.23 4.35
C GLN A 147 -9.09 1.81 4.47
N GLN A 148 -10.06 1.61 5.34
CA GLN A 148 -10.70 0.32 5.51
C GLN A 148 -11.68 0.05 4.34
N ASP A 149 -11.57 -1.13 3.74
CA ASP A 149 -12.44 -1.65 2.69
C ASP A 149 -12.97 -3.02 3.13
N GLY A 150 -14.17 -3.02 3.72
CA GLY A 150 -14.72 -4.20 4.39
C GLY A 150 -13.97 -4.51 5.69
N LEU A 151 -13.31 -5.66 5.75
CA LEU A 151 -12.47 -6.07 6.89
C LEU A 151 -10.99 -5.79 6.68
N ASP A 152 -10.59 -5.37 5.48
CA ASP A 152 -9.18 -5.21 5.10
C ASP A 152 -8.79 -3.74 5.02
N TRP A 153 -7.52 -3.43 5.28
CA TRP A 153 -6.96 -2.11 5.01
C TRP A 153 -6.35 -2.09 3.62
N LYS A 154 -6.75 -1.13 2.80
CA LYS A 154 -6.31 -1.03 1.40
C LYS A 154 -5.89 0.38 1.02
N ILE A 155 -4.99 0.43 0.04
CA ILE A 155 -4.54 1.68 -0.56
C ILE A 155 -5.68 2.25 -1.40
N SER A 156 -6.02 3.50 -1.11
CA SER A 156 -7.19 4.18 -1.67
C SER A 156 -6.85 5.38 -2.54
N ASP A 157 -5.69 6.00 -2.29
CA ASP A 157 -5.25 7.14 -3.08
C ASP A 157 -3.73 7.32 -2.98
N ILE A 158 -3.17 7.89 -4.04
CA ILE A 158 -1.78 8.33 -4.10
C ILE A 158 -1.79 9.77 -4.64
N THR A 159 -1.11 10.67 -3.95
CA THR A 159 -1.03 12.07 -4.34
C THR A 159 0.42 12.55 -4.30
N ILE A 160 0.81 13.28 -5.34
CA ILE A 160 2.13 13.93 -5.44
C ILE A 160 1.89 15.44 -5.51
N ASN A 161 2.40 16.19 -4.53
CA ASN A 161 2.20 17.64 -4.41
C ASN A 161 3.45 18.33 -3.86
N GLU A 162 3.68 19.60 -4.20
CA GLU A 162 4.79 20.39 -3.65
C GLU A 162 4.66 20.62 -2.13
N GLU A 163 3.42 20.68 -1.64
CA GLU A 163 3.10 20.88 -0.22
C GLU A 163 2.27 19.71 0.34
N LEU A 164 2.50 19.39 1.63
CA LEU A 164 1.66 18.44 2.35
C LEU A 164 0.35 19.12 2.77
N ASN A 165 -0.77 18.38 2.69
CA ASN A 165 -2.05 18.88 3.18
C ASN A 165 -1.95 19.30 4.66
N LYS A 166 -2.47 20.50 4.98
CA LYS A 166 -2.48 21.09 6.32
C LYS A 166 -3.13 20.19 7.36
N ASP A 167 -4.20 19.49 7.00
CA ASP A 167 -4.89 18.56 7.92
C ASP A 167 -3.94 17.46 8.42
N ILE A 168 -3.02 16.99 7.56
CA ILE A 168 -2.03 15.96 7.90
C ILE A 168 -0.91 16.54 8.78
N LEU A 169 -0.54 17.80 8.56
CA LEU A 169 0.42 18.51 9.41
C LEU A 169 -0.13 18.69 10.83
N GLU A 170 -1.39 19.07 10.97
CA GLU A 170 -2.06 19.24 12.27
C GLU A 170 -2.18 17.91 13.03
N LEU A 171 -2.50 16.81 12.36
CA LEU A 171 -2.53 15.47 12.96
C LEU A 171 -1.17 15.05 13.54
N LYS A 172 -0.05 15.46 12.92
CA LYS A 172 1.30 15.16 13.41
C LYS A 172 1.62 15.92 14.71
N GLU A 173 1.18 17.16 14.82
CA GLU A 173 1.44 18.00 16.00
C GLU A 173 0.72 17.45 17.23
N GLN A 174 -0.52 16.98 17.07
CA GLN A 174 -1.30 16.37 18.16
C GLN A 174 -0.65 15.08 18.72
N VAL A 175 0.02 14.28 17.88
CA VAL A 175 0.76 13.08 18.33
C VAL A 175 2.04 13.43 19.09
N THR A 176 2.57 14.65 18.92
CA THR A 176 3.85 15.08 19.51
C THR A 176 3.66 15.84 20.84
N GLU A 177 2.49 16.43 21.11
CA GLU A 177 2.27 17.32 22.27
C GLU A 177 1.81 16.62 23.58
N GLU A 178 1.45 15.33 23.56
CA GLU A 178 1.00 14.61 24.78
C GLU A 178 2.09 13.71 25.41
N VAL A 179 3.25 14.25 25.80
CA VAL A 179 4.07 13.61 26.85
C VAL A 179 4.73 14.66 27.76
N PRO A 180 4.25 14.88 29.01
CA PRO A 180 5.03 15.57 30.01
C PRO A 180 6.18 14.66 30.46
N VAL A 181 7.40 15.00 30.04
CA VAL A 181 8.64 14.35 30.48
C VAL A 181 8.84 14.64 31.98
N GLN A 182 8.43 13.71 32.85
CA GLN A 182 9.01 13.63 34.19
C GLN A 182 10.33 12.87 34.14
N SER A 183 11.41 13.62 34.30
CA SER A 183 12.77 13.14 34.46
C SER A 183 12.92 12.24 35.69
N LYS A 184 13.44 11.03 35.50
CA LYS A 184 14.29 10.37 36.51
C LYS A 184 15.58 9.89 35.85
N GLN A 185 16.68 10.52 36.25
CA GLN A 185 18.04 10.02 36.03
C GLN A 185 18.16 8.60 36.58
N SER A 186 18.70 7.69 35.77
CA SER A 186 19.55 6.63 36.29
C SER A 186 20.77 6.48 35.39
N LYS A 187 21.92 6.62 36.04
CA LYS A 187 23.27 6.55 35.52
C LYS A 187 23.61 5.07 35.31
N GLY A 188 24.02 4.67 34.12
CA GLY A 188 24.46 3.30 33.83
C GLY A 188 25.23 3.25 32.51
N GLU A 189 26.45 2.74 32.57
CA GLU A 189 27.50 2.87 31.57
C GLU A 189 27.68 1.56 30.75
N SER A 190 28.11 1.72 29.49
CA SER A 190 28.64 0.72 28.52
C SER A 190 27.60 -0.23 27.87
N LYS A 191 27.67 -0.61 26.58
CA LYS A 191 28.81 -0.92 25.69
C LYS A 191 28.40 -0.77 24.21
N SER A 192 29.34 -0.33 23.39
CA SER A 192 29.24 -0.29 21.92
C SER A 192 29.23 -1.70 21.30
N VAL A 193 28.18 -2.04 20.56
CA VAL A 193 28.17 -3.21 19.66
C VAL A 193 28.12 -2.72 18.22
N LYS A 194 29.23 -2.91 17.51
CA LYS A 194 29.37 -2.63 16.07
C LYS A 194 28.76 -3.82 15.31
N LYS A 195 27.52 -3.69 14.80
CA LYS A 195 26.97 -4.68 13.85
C LYS A 195 27.52 -4.39 12.45
N ARG A 196 28.24 -5.39 11.92
CA ARG A 196 28.71 -5.48 10.54
C ARG A 196 27.51 -5.84 9.66
N TYR A 197 27.21 -5.02 8.65
CA TYR A 197 26.26 -5.37 7.60
C TYR A 197 26.89 -6.40 6.66
N GLU A 198 26.18 -7.49 6.40
CA GLU A 198 26.48 -8.43 5.31
C GLU A 198 25.70 -7.98 4.06
N PRO A 199 26.27 -8.07 2.84
CA PRO A 199 25.58 -7.66 1.62
C PRO A 199 24.45 -8.63 1.28
N VAL A 200 23.27 -8.10 0.96
CA VAL A 200 22.11 -8.88 0.51
C VAL A 200 22.37 -9.40 -0.91
N GLU A 201 22.36 -10.72 -1.06
CA GLU A 201 22.74 -11.51 -2.24
C GLU A 201 21.78 -11.39 -3.46
N ASN A 202 20.87 -10.41 -3.47
CA ASN A 202 19.77 -10.35 -4.46
C ASN A 202 19.99 -9.33 -5.60
N MET A 203 21.19 -8.75 -5.71
CA MET A 203 21.51 -7.68 -6.68
C MET A 203 21.51 -8.16 -8.15
N ASN A 204 21.70 -9.47 -8.38
CA ASN A 204 21.70 -10.02 -9.74
C ASN A 204 20.30 -10.10 -10.37
N ARG A 205 19.22 -10.07 -9.58
CA ARG A 205 17.84 -10.04 -10.12
C ARG A 205 17.44 -8.65 -10.59
N PHE A 206 18.04 -7.61 -10.00
CA PHE A 206 17.83 -6.20 -10.34
C PHE A 206 18.49 -5.83 -11.68
N LEU A 207 19.67 -6.36 -11.96
CA LEU A 207 20.41 -6.10 -13.20
C LEU A 207 19.79 -6.75 -14.44
N LEU A 208 19.07 -7.87 -14.29
CA LEU A 208 18.29 -8.46 -15.39
C LEU A 208 16.99 -7.71 -15.67
N PHE A 209 16.54 -6.89 -14.72
CA PHE A 209 15.33 -6.06 -14.83
C PHE A 209 15.59 -4.81 -15.68
N SER A 210 16.79 -4.22 -15.61
CA SER A 210 17.15 -3.00 -16.34
C SER A 210 17.17 -3.16 -17.87
N ASP A 211 17.63 -4.31 -18.38
CA ASP A 211 17.70 -4.53 -19.83
C ASP A 211 16.31 -4.71 -20.46
N ARG A 212 15.32 -5.18 -19.68
CA ARG A 212 13.93 -5.35 -20.15
C ARG A 212 13.12 -4.05 -20.04
N ILE A 213 13.48 -3.15 -19.11
CA ILE A 213 12.88 -1.82 -18.97
C ILE A 213 13.11 -0.97 -20.24
N LEU A 214 14.33 -0.99 -20.81
CA LEU A 214 14.67 -0.20 -22.00
C LEU A 214 13.81 -0.53 -23.23
N GLU A 215 13.42 -1.80 -23.39
CA GLU A 215 12.56 -2.23 -24.50
C GLU A 215 11.08 -1.86 -24.27
N MET A 216 10.64 -1.79 -23.01
CA MET A 216 9.28 -1.38 -22.62
C MET A 216 9.09 0.14 -22.69
N GLU A 217 10.08 0.92 -22.28
CA GLU A 217 10.08 2.39 -22.36
C GLU A 217 9.99 2.87 -23.82
N TYR A 218 10.68 2.17 -24.74
CA TYR A 218 10.60 2.43 -26.18
C TYR A 218 9.20 2.20 -26.77
N LYS A 219 8.40 1.29 -26.20
CA LYS A 219 7.00 1.07 -26.62
C LYS A 219 6.08 2.14 -26.06
N TYR A 220 6.21 2.48 -24.77
CA TYR A 220 5.39 3.53 -24.12
C TYR A 220 5.50 4.88 -24.84
N GLN A 221 6.71 5.27 -25.26
CA GLN A 221 6.94 6.51 -26.03
C GLN A 221 6.30 6.51 -27.43
N ARG A 222 6.00 5.34 -28.02
CA ARG A 222 5.30 5.24 -29.31
C ARG A 222 3.77 5.25 -29.19
N PHE A 223 3.24 4.89 -28.03
CA PHE A 223 1.79 4.82 -27.80
C PHE A 223 1.23 6.02 -27.02
N SER A 224 2.07 6.88 -26.45
CA SER A 224 1.63 8.18 -25.94
C SER A 224 1.15 9.04 -27.12
N PRO A 225 -0.14 9.43 -27.18
CA PRO A 225 -0.58 10.41 -28.16
C PRO A 225 0.14 11.72 -27.85
N VAL A 226 1.05 12.14 -28.74
CA VAL A 226 1.61 13.48 -28.72
C VAL A 226 0.42 14.43 -28.82
N SER A 227 0.05 15.05 -27.71
CA SER A 227 -0.90 16.15 -27.72
C SER A 227 -0.30 17.24 -28.62
N PRO A 228 -0.96 17.63 -29.72
CA PRO A 228 -0.44 18.70 -30.54
C PRO A 228 -0.51 20.00 -29.73
N LEU A 229 0.65 20.65 -29.60
CA LEU A 229 0.79 22.05 -29.18
C LEU A 229 0.05 22.98 -30.14
#